data_AF-A0A540WHL7-F1
#
_entry.id   AF-A0A540WHL7-F1
#
_cell.length_a   1.000
_cell.length_b   1.000
_cell.length_c   1.000
_cell.angle_alpha   90.00
_cell.angle_beta   90.00
_cell.angle_gamma   90.00
#
_symmetry.space_group_name_H-M   'P 1'
#
loop_
_entity.id
_entity.type
_entity.pdbx_description
1 polymer ?
#
loop_
_entity_poly.entity_id
_entity_poly.type
_entity_poly.pdbx_seq_one_letter_code
_entity_poly.pdbx_strand_id
1 'polypeptide(L)'
;PNHMGVLDAPNPWWDDVMEHGRASAYAGFFDIEWEPATANLQGRVLLPMLGGQYGQVLEAGELRLDFDAEAGKFFVRYWDHRLPVDPRHYARIFGAVPAPATGAESDGDSALQVQSLVDAFGRLPDRDTSDDAERAMRMRDAPLHQRRLAELAAAHAWVRQW
;
A
#
# COMPACT_ATOMS: atom_id res chain seq x y z
N PRO A 1 23.71 -6.27 -18.77
CA PRO A 1 23.70 -5.29 -17.64
C PRO A 1 22.66 -5.76 -16.62
N ASN A 2 23.08 -6.57 -15.64
CA ASN A 2 22.22 -7.58 -15.03
C ASN A 2 21.62 -7.24 -13.65
N HIS A 3 21.72 -6.01 -13.18
CA HIS A 3 21.10 -5.61 -11.92
C HIS A 3 20.51 -4.20 -12.05
N MET A 4 19.19 -4.08 -11.83
CA MET A 4 18.57 -2.80 -11.49
C MET A 4 18.77 -2.56 -10.00
N GLY A 5 19.31 -1.41 -9.62
CA GLY A 5 19.34 -1.00 -8.22
C GLY A 5 17.93 -0.89 -7.69
N VAL A 6 17.63 -1.64 -6.63
CA VAL A 6 16.29 -1.73 -6.03
C VAL A 6 16.13 -0.75 -4.86
N LEU A 7 17.24 -0.34 -4.24
CA LEU A 7 17.24 0.46 -3.00
C LEU A 7 17.85 1.86 -3.15
N ASP A 8 18.71 2.10 -4.16
CA ASP A 8 19.52 3.32 -4.27
C ASP A 8 19.01 4.35 -5.31
N ALA A 9 17.96 4.02 -6.07
CA ALA A 9 17.37 4.90 -7.08
C ALA A 9 15.87 4.65 -7.24
N PRO A 10 15.06 5.68 -7.61
CA PRO A 10 13.64 5.49 -7.88
C PRO A 10 13.43 4.47 -9.00
N ASN A 11 12.77 3.36 -8.68
CA ASN A 11 12.47 2.29 -9.62
C ASN A 11 10.96 2.02 -9.61
N PRO A 12 10.19 2.67 -10.50
CA PRO A 12 8.73 2.55 -10.52
C PRO A 12 8.24 1.12 -10.72
N TRP A 13 9.01 0.27 -11.41
CA TRP A 13 8.67 -1.14 -11.60
C TRP A 13 8.81 -1.91 -10.29
N TRP A 14 9.85 -1.62 -9.51
CA TRP A 14 10.03 -2.23 -8.20
C TRP A 14 8.95 -1.77 -7.21
N ASP A 15 8.62 -0.48 -7.20
CA ASP A 15 7.56 0.04 -6.34
C ASP A 15 6.21 -0.64 -6.64
N ASP A 16 5.89 -0.84 -7.91
CA ASP A 16 4.69 -1.56 -8.34
C ASP A 16 4.69 -3.03 -7.88
N VAL A 17 5.84 -3.72 -7.97
CA VAL A 17 6.00 -5.10 -7.46
C VAL A 17 5.88 -5.15 -5.94
N MET A 18 6.41 -4.17 -5.22
CA MET A 18 6.28 -4.09 -3.77
C MET A 18 4.83 -3.84 -3.33
N GLU A 19 4.09 -3.03 -4.08
CA GLU A 19 2.69 -2.68 -3.81
C GLU A 19 1.72 -3.83 -4.20
N HIS A 20 1.96 -4.49 -5.33
CA HIS A 20 1.06 -5.45 -5.94
C HIS A 20 1.55 -6.90 -5.95
N GLY A 21 2.75 -7.19 -5.47
CA GLY A 21 3.30 -8.55 -5.42
C GLY A 21 3.32 -9.23 -6.79
N ARG A 22 2.89 -10.49 -6.84
CA ARG A 22 2.79 -11.30 -8.07
C ARG A 22 1.77 -10.77 -9.07
N ALA A 23 0.82 -9.96 -8.61
CA ALA A 23 -0.18 -9.35 -9.48
C ALA A 23 0.39 -8.20 -10.34
N SER A 24 1.56 -7.66 -9.98
CA SER A 24 2.24 -6.63 -10.76
C SER A 24 2.54 -7.10 -12.18
N ALA A 25 2.30 -6.22 -13.16
CA ALA A 25 2.72 -6.45 -14.55
C ALA A 25 4.25 -6.55 -14.69
N TYR A 26 4.99 -6.04 -13.72
CA TYR A 26 6.46 -6.04 -13.70
C TYR A 26 7.05 -7.21 -12.89
N ALA A 27 6.24 -8.04 -12.23
CA ALA A 27 6.73 -9.13 -11.39
C ALA A 27 7.67 -10.09 -12.15
N GLY A 28 7.38 -10.38 -13.42
CA GLY A 28 8.19 -11.25 -14.28
C GLY A 28 9.52 -10.64 -14.76
N PHE A 29 9.78 -9.36 -14.50
CA PHE A 29 11.06 -8.70 -14.83
C PHE A 29 12.09 -8.86 -13.72
N PHE A 30 11.68 -9.31 -12.54
CA PHE A 30 12.55 -9.57 -11.40
C PHE A 30 12.61 -11.08 -11.12
N ASP A 31 13.81 -11.56 -10.82
CA ASP A 31 14.03 -12.96 -10.43
C ASP A 31 13.70 -13.13 -8.94
N ILE A 32 12.41 -13.23 -8.63
CA ILE A 32 11.89 -13.39 -7.27
C ILE A 32 11.41 -14.83 -7.09
N GLU A 33 11.98 -15.52 -6.09
CA GLU A 33 11.47 -16.80 -5.61
C GLU A 33 10.25 -16.55 -4.71
N TRP A 34 9.04 -16.68 -5.29
CA TRP A 34 7.78 -16.44 -4.59
C TRP A 34 7.31 -17.59 -3.71
N GLU A 35 7.79 -18.81 -3.97
CA GLU A 35 7.39 -20.03 -3.24
C GLU A 35 8.60 -20.72 -2.60
N PRO A 36 9.40 -20.01 -1.77
CA PRO A 36 10.54 -20.62 -1.11
C PRO A 36 10.07 -21.70 -0.12
N ALA A 37 10.92 -22.71 0.12
CA ALA A 37 10.65 -23.77 1.09
C ALA A 37 10.43 -23.26 2.54
N THR A 38 10.83 -22.01 2.81
CA THR A 38 10.60 -21.36 4.11
C THR A 38 9.18 -20.80 4.16
N ALA A 39 8.28 -21.47 4.88
CA ALA A 39 6.84 -21.18 4.86
C ALA A 39 6.47 -19.73 5.23
N ASN A 40 7.26 -19.04 6.06
CA ASN A 40 6.99 -17.64 6.42
C ASN A 40 7.39 -16.61 5.34
N LEU A 41 8.01 -17.06 4.24
CA LEU A 41 8.41 -16.22 3.10
C LEU A 41 7.59 -16.48 1.82
N GLN A 42 6.62 -17.41 1.83
CA GLN A 42 5.71 -17.61 0.70
C GLN A 42 4.95 -16.32 0.39
N GLY A 43 4.94 -15.89 -0.87
CA GLY A 43 4.32 -14.65 -1.34
C GLY A 43 4.99 -13.36 -0.83
N ARG A 44 6.23 -13.44 -0.32
CA ARG A 44 6.94 -12.29 0.28
C ARG A 44 8.33 -12.14 -0.29
N VAL A 45 8.73 -10.88 -0.48
CA VAL A 45 10.10 -10.49 -0.77
C VAL A 45 10.79 -10.11 0.54
N LEU A 46 11.95 -10.71 0.81
CA LEU A 46 12.78 -10.35 1.95
C LEU A 46 13.68 -9.16 1.57
N LEU A 47 13.51 -8.03 2.26
CA LEU A 47 14.37 -6.85 2.11
C LEU A 47 15.32 -6.71 3.32
N PRO A 48 16.63 -6.93 3.16
CA PRO A 48 17.60 -6.83 4.25
C PRO A 48 18.02 -5.36 4.48
N MET A 49 17.05 -4.53 4.83
CA MET A 49 17.23 -3.07 4.95
C MET A 49 17.19 -2.54 6.39
N LEU A 50 16.69 -3.33 7.34
CA LEU A 50 16.60 -2.89 8.73
C LEU A 50 17.98 -2.90 9.40
N GLY A 51 18.33 -1.82 10.12
CA GLY A 51 19.57 -1.71 10.89
C GLY A 51 19.61 -2.56 12.17
N GLY A 52 18.49 -3.19 12.54
CA GLY A 52 18.35 -4.03 13.73
C GLY A 52 17.27 -5.11 13.57
N GLN A 53 16.99 -5.84 14.65
CA GLN A 53 15.91 -6.83 14.64
C GLN A 53 14.55 -6.14 14.48
N TYR A 54 13.66 -6.71 13.67
CA TYR A 54 12.34 -6.13 13.37
C TYR A 54 11.58 -5.65 14.60
N GLY A 55 11.50 -6.47 15.65
CA GLY A 55 10.79 -6.10 16.89
C GLY A 55 11.37 -4.86 17.58
N GLN A 56 12.71 -4.77 17.65
CA GLN A 56 13.39 -3.62 18.26
C GLN A 56 13.19 -2.35 17.45
N VAL A 57 13.31 -2.45 16.12
CA VAL A 57 13.10 -1.33 15.18
C VAL A 57 11.64 -0.83 15.25
N LEU A 58 10.68 -1.75 15.35
CA LEU A 58 9.26 -1.43 15.50
C LEU A 58 8.98 -0.74 16.85
N GLU A 59 9.48 -1.29 17.96
CA GLU A 59 9.31 -0.74 19.30
C GLU A 59 9.97 0.63 19.47
N ALA A 60 11.08 0.87 18.76
CA ALA A 60 11.76 2.16 18.71
C ALA A 60 11.00 3.23 17.89
N GLY A 61 9.92 2.85 17.19
CA GLY A 61 9.12 3.77 16.37
C GLY A 61 9.81 4.21 15.08
N GLU A 62 10.84 3.48 14.63
CA GLU A 62 11.57 3.81 13.40
C GLU A 62 10.78 3.45 12.13
N LEU A 63 9.87 2.48 12.24
CA LEU A 63 8.89 2.14 11.21
C LEU A 63 7.61 2.95 11.42
N ARG A 64 7.29 3.85 10.49
CA ARG A 64 6.12 4.72 10.59
C ARG A 64 5.20 4.55 9.39
N LEU A 65 3.91 4.42 9.64
CA LEU A 65 2.90 4.48 8.59
C LEU A 65 2.58 5.94 8.30
N ASP A 66 2.76 6.34 7.05
CA ASP A 66 2.44 7.69 6.56
C ASP A 66 1.43 7.63 5.42
N PHE A 67 0.68 8.72 5.25
CA PHE A 67 -0.27 8.92 4.17
C PHE A 67 0.18 10.04 3.24
N ASP A 68 0.28 9.73 1.95
CA ASP A 68 0.50 10.67 0.86
C ASP A 68 -0.86 11.10 0.31
N ALA A 69 -1.35 12.26 0.77
CA ALA A 69 -2.66 12.77 0.40
C ALA A 69 -2.78 13.16 -1.08
N GLU A 70 -1.69 13.55 -1.72
CA GLU A 70 -1.69 13.93 -3.14
C GLU A 70 -1.77 12.69 -4.05
N ALA A 71 -1.08 11.61 -3.66
CA ALA A 71 -1.14 10.34 -4.38
C ALA A 71 -2.32 9.44 -3.94
N GLY A 72 -2.92 9.71 -2.77
CA GLY A 72 -3.92 8.84 -2.14
C GLY A 72 -3.33 7.50 -1.74
N LYS A 73 -2.07 7.48 -1.26
CA LYS A 73 -1.32 6.25 -0.97
C LYS A 73 -0.81 6.19 0.47
N PHE A 74 -0.89 5.02 1.09
CA PHE A 74 -0.17 4.73 2.32
C PHE A 74 1.19 4.09 2.03
N PHE A 75 2.18 4.43 2.86
CA PHE A 75 3.50 3.84 2.81
C PHE A 75 4.08 3.69 4.22
N VAL A 76 4.94 2.69 4.40
CA VAL A 76 5.76 2.57 5.61
C VAL A 76 7.09 3.26 5.35
N ARG A 77 7.42 4.25 6.16
CA ARG A 77 8.71 4.93 6.15
C ARG A 77 9.68 4.24 7.09
N TYR A 78 10.88 4.00 6.62
CA TYR A 78 12.04 3.60 7.42
C TYR A 78 13.25 4.43 7.00
N TRP A 79 13.61 5.44 7.82
CA TRP A 79 14.55 6.50 7.43
C TRP A 79 14.21 7.09 6.05
N ASP A 80 15.11 6.98 5.07
CA ASP A 80 14.93 7.48 3.70
C ASP A 80 14.12 6.53 2.80
N HIS A 81 13.82 5.32 3.27
CA HIS A 81 13.06 4.34 2.52
C HIS A 81 11.55 4.56 2.67
N ARG A 82 10.83 4.50 1.54
CA ARG A 82 9.37 4.45 1.47
C ARG A 82 8.96 3.11 0.90
N LEU A 83 8.25 2.31 1.68
CA LEU A 83 7.74 1.00 1.29
C LEU A 83 6.23 1.13 1.03
N PRO A 84 5.74 0.89 -0.19
CA PRO A 84 4.32 1.02 -0.49
C PRO A 84 3.50 -0.01 0.30
N VAL A 85 2.30 0.39 0.71
CA VAL A 85 1.32 -0.52 1.32
C VAL A 85 0.36 -1.00 0.25
N ASP A 86 0.10 -2.32 0.24
CA ASP A 86 -0.95 -2.92 -0.57
C ASP A 86 -2.29 -2.16 -0.40
N PRO A 87 -2.89 -1.63 -1.47
CA PRO A 87 -4.15 -0.87 -1.41
C PRO A 87 -5.31 -1.62 -0.74
N ARG A 88 -5.34 -2.96 -0.82
CA ARG A 88 -6.36 -3.78 -0.14
C ARG A 88 -6.30 -3.63 1.39
N HIS A 89 -5.12 -3.36 1.94
CA HIS A 89 -4.94 -3.14 3.37
C HIS A 89 -5.38 -1.75 3.84
N TYR A 90 -5.74 -0.83 2.96
CA TYR A 90 -6.21 0.50 3.36
C TYR A 90 -7.48 0.39 4.19
N ALA A 91 -8.34 -0.59 3.88
CA ALA A 91 -9.53 -0.87 4.69
C ALA A 91 -9.22 -1.22 6.14
N ARG A 92 -8.13 -1.97 6.36
CA ARG A 92 -7.65 -2.30 7.71
C ARG A 92 -7.03 -1.10 8.40
N ILE A 93 -6.30 -0.25 7.66
CA ILE A 93 -5.69 0.98 8.19
C ILE A 93 -6.77 1.93 8.69
N PHE A 94 -7.74 2.26 7.84
CA PHE A 94 -8.87 3.14 8.22
C PHE A 94 -9.73 2.52 9.33
N GLY A 95 -9.88 1.19 9.37
CA GLY A 95 -10.60 0.51 10.45
C GLY A 95 -9.86 0.45 11.78
N ALA A 96 -8.55 0.73 11.82
CA ALA A 96 -7.74 0.65 13.04
C ALA A 96 -7.85 1.92 13.90
N VAL A 97 -8.25 3.05 13.32
CA VAL A 97 -8.37 4.34 14.00
C VAL A 97 -9.74 4.93 13.69
N PRO A 98 -10.51 5.39 14.69
CA PRO A 98 -11.80 6.04 14.42
C PRO A 98 -11.58 7.27 13.52
N ALA A 99 -12.52 7.52 12.61
CA ALA A 99 -12.51 8.75 11.83
C ALA A 99 -12.42 9.95 12.79
N PRO A 100 -11.57 10.95 12.49
CA PRO A 100 -11.41 12.12 13.34
C PRO A 100 -12.78 12.76 13.57
N ALA A 101 -13.04 13.24 14.79
CA ALA A 101 -14.31 13.88 15.13
C ALA A 101 -14.52 15.06 14.18
N THR A 102 -15.37 14.83 13.18
CA THR A 102 -15.63 15.81 12.16
C THR A 102 -16.40 16.94 12.83
N GLY A 103 -15.79 18.12 12.93
CA GLY A 103 -16.56 19.34 13.18
C GLY A 103 -17.59 19.56 12.05
N ALA A 104 -18.21 20.73 11.99
CA ALA A 104 -19.23 21.08 10.99
C ALA A 104 -18.82 20.95 9.49
N GLU A 105 -17.63 20.40 9.18
CA GLU A 105 -17.03 20.26 7.86
C GLU A 105 -17.12 18.85 7.24
N SER A 106 -17.52 17.82 7.97
CA SER A 106 -17.97 16.58 7.31
C SER A 106 -19.44 16.69 7.01
N ASP A 107 -19.75 17.09 5.79
CA ASP A 107 -21.04 16.75 5.22
C ASP A 107 -21.18 15.22 5.27
N GLY A 108 -22.29 14.70 5.78
CA GLY A 108 -22.50 13.25 5.97
C GLY A 108 -22.30 12.46 4.68
N ASP A 109 -22.49 13.11 3.53
CA ASP A 109 -22.20 12.57 2.21
C ASP A 109 -20.70 12.25 2.01
N SER A 110 -19.79 13.14 2.43
CA SER A 110 -18.35 12.91 2.29
C SER A 110 -17.85 11.71 3.10
N ALA A 111 -18.36 11.53 4.32
CA ALA A 111 -18.05 10.38 5.15
C ALA A 111 -18.54 9.06 4.51
N LEU A 112 -19.74 9.06 3.92
CA LEU A 112 -20.27 7.91 3.18
C LEU A 112 -19.45 7.59 1.93
N GLN A 113 -19.00 8.62 1.20
CA GLN A 113 -18.12 8.43 0.03
C GLN A 113 -16.79 7.79 0.43
N VAL A 114 -16.16 8.25 1.51
CA VAL A 114 -14.92 7.64 2.01
C VAL A 114 -15.16 6.21 2.50
N GLN A 115 -16.24 5.95 3.23
CA GLN A 115 -16.56 4.60 3.68
C GLN A 115 -16.80 3.64 2.50
N SER A 116 -17.51 4.09 1.47
CA SER A 116 -17.71 3.31 0.24
C SER A 116 -16.39 2.96 -0.45
N LEU A 117 -15.45 3.92 -0.48
CA LEU A 117 -14.12 3.71 -1.05
C LEU A 117 -13.26 2.78 -0.21
N VAL A 118 -13.32 2.90 1.12
CA VAL A 118 -12.68 2.00 2.09
C VAL A 118 -13.13 0.56 1.87
N ASP A 119 -14.44 0.35 1.70
CA ASP A 119 -14.98 -0.97 1.40
C ASP A 119 -14.50 -1.48 0.03
N ALA A 120 -14.41 -0.60 -0.97
CA ALA A 120 -13.92 -0.96 -2.30
C ALA A 120 -12.46 -1.43 -2.27
N PHE A 121 -11.58 -0.76 -1.52
CA PHE A 121 -10.21 -1.22 -1.27
C PHE A 121 -10.20 -2.62 -0.67
N GLY A 122 -10.99 -2.87 0.37
CA GLY A 122 -11.05 -4.19 1.03
C GLY A 122 -11.51 -5.34 0.11
N ARG A 123 -12.22 -5.03 -0.98
CA ARG A 123 -12.71 -5.99 -1.99
C ARG A 123 -11.75 -6.19 -3.15
N LEU A 124 -10.63 -5.46 -3.22
CA LEU A 124 -9.62 -5.73 -4.25
C LEU A 124 -9.18 -7.21 -4.17
N PRO A 125 -9.00 -7.88 -5.32
CA PRO A 125 -8.46 -9.23 -5.34
C PRO A 125 -7.12 -9.33 -4.62
N ASP A 126 -6.77 -10.54 -4.18
CA ASP A 126 -5.50 -10.78 -3.52
C ASP A 126 -4.32 -10.47 -4.45
N ARG A 127 -3.23 -9.94 -3.89
CA ARG A 127 -2.02 -9.62 -4.65
C ARG A 127 -1.26 -10.86 -5.11
N ASP A 128 -1.52 -12.00 -4.48
CA ASP A 128 -0.94 -13.31 -4.81
C ASP A 128 -1.89 -14.19 -5.64
N THR A 129 -2.97 -13.62 -6.19
CA THR A 129 -3.91 -14.37 -7.05
C THR A 129 -3.22 -14.95 -8.30
N SER A 130 -3.50 -16.22 -8.57
CA SER A 130 -3.09 -16.89 -9.81
C SER A 130 -4.08 -16.66 -10.95
N ASP A 131 -5.26 -16.10 -10.69
CA ASP A 131 -6.27 -15.83 -11.70
C ASP A 131 -5.94 -14.54 -12.47
N ASP A 132 -5.80 -14.65 -13.79
CA ASP A 132 -5.44 -13.52 -14.65
C ASP A 132 -6.53 -12.44 -14.73
N ALA A 133 -7.81 -12.81 -14.62
CA ALA A 133 -8.91 -11.86 -14.60
C ALA A 133 -8.95 -11.06 -13.29
N GLU A 134 -8.70 -11.72 -12.16
CA GLU A 134 -8.56 -11.05 -10.86
C GLU A 134 -7.33 -10.13 -10.84
N ARG A 135 -6.20 -10.60 -11.38
CA ARG A 135 -4.99 -9.80 -11.54
C ARG A 135 -5.27 -8.53 -12.35
N ALA A 136 -5.90 -8.68 -13.51
CA ALA A 136 -6.27 -7.55 -14.37
C ALA A 136 -7.26 -6.58 -13.68
N MET A 137 -8.23 -7.12 -12.93
CA MET A 137 -9.17 -6.32 -12.14
C MET A 137 -8.44 -5.47 -11.09
N ARG A 138 -7.57 -6.10 -10.28
CA ARG A 138 -6.79 -5.41 -9.25
C ARG A 138 -5.92 -4.31 -9.84
N MET A 139 -5.17 -4.60 -10.90
CA MET A 139 -4.26 -3.64 -11.54
C MET A 139 -4.99 -2.47 -12.21
N ARG A 140 -6.26 -2.67 -12.59
CA ARG A 140 -7.12 -1.59 -13.10
C ARG A 140 -7.73 -0.75 -11.98
N ASP A 141 -8.27 -1.39 -10.94
CA ASP A 141 -9.14 -0.75 -9.96
C ASP A 141 -8.36 -0.07 -8.82
N ALA A 142 -7.24 -0.67 -8.37
CA ALA A 142 -6.40 -0.09 -7.32
C ALA A 142 -5.96 1.37 -7.59
N PRO A 143 -5.37 1.72 -8.76
CA PRO A 143 -4.99 3.10 -9.04
C PRO A 143 -6.18 4.06 -9.19
N LEU A 144 -7.36 3.56 -9.57
CA LEU A 144 -8.60 4.36 -9.62
C LEU A 144 -9.08 4.70 -8.21
N HIS A 145 -9.04 3.73 -7.30
CA HIS A 145 -9.41 3.94 -5.90
C HIS A 145 -8.43 4.90 -5.20
N GLN A 146 -7.13 4.78 -5.43
CA GLN A 146 -6.12 5.70 -4.89
C GLN A 146 -6.33 7.13 -5.38
N ARG A 147 -6.58 7.31 -6.68
CA ARG A 147 -6.90 8.64 -7.23
C ARG A 147 -8.15 9.23 -6.60
N ARG A 148 -9.20 8.42 -6.41
CA ARG A 148 -10.42 8.86 -5.74
C ARG A 148 -10.17 9.24 -4.28
N LEU A 149 -9.29 8.51 -3.59
CA LEU A 149 -8.89 8.84 -2.22
C LEU A 149 -8.13 10.18 -2.18
N ALA A 150 -7.23 10.42 -3.14
CA ALA A 150 -6.52 11.70 -3.27
C ALA A 150 -7.48 12.87 -3.52
N GLU A 151 -8.48 12.69 -4.40
CA GLU A 151 -9.53 13.69 -4.64
C GLU A 151 -10.31 14.02 -3.37
N LEU A 152 -10.72 13.00 -2.60
CA LEU A 152 -11.41 13.19 -1.32
C LEU A 152 -10.52 13.87 -0.28
N ALA A 153 -9.24 13.51 -0.22
CA ALA A 153 -8.26 14.13 0.67
C ALA A 153 -7.99 15.62 0.31
N ALA A 154 -7.99 15.95 -0.98
CA ALA A 154 -7.86 17.32 -1.46
C ALA A 154 -9.12 18.15 -1.14
N ALA A 155 -10.31 17.56 -1.29
CA ALA A 155 -11.58 18.24 -1.03
C ALA A 155 -11.90 18.38 0.48
N HIS A 156 -11.47 17.42 1.30
CA HIS A 156 -11.86 17.33 2.70
C HIS A 156 -10.64 17.20 3.61
N ALA A 157 -10.37 18.25 4.41
CA ALA A 157 -9.20 18.29 5.29
C ALA A 157 -9.20 17.17 6.35
N TRP A 158 -10.37 16.73 6.80
CA TRP A 158 -10.50 15.67 7.80
C TRP A 158 -9.98 14.32 7.28
N VAL A 159 -10.05 14.05 5.96
CA VAL A 159 -9.53 12.82 5.35
C VAL A 159 -7.99 12.79 5.41
N ARG A 160 -7.33 13.95 5.32
CA ARG A 160 -5.86 14.06 5.46
C ARG A 160 -5.38 13.86 6.90
N GLN A 161 -6.28 14.02 7.86
CA GLN A 161 -6.00 13.93 9.30
C GLN A 161 -6.46 12.61 9.91
N TRP A 162 -7.07 11.73 9.11
CA TRP A 162 -7.51 10.41 9.53
C TRP A 162 -6.31 9.45 9.59
#